data_AF-A0A853JI82-F1
#
_entry.id   AF-A0A853JI82-F1
#
_cell.length_a   1.000
_cell.length_b   1.000
_cell.length_c   1.000
_cell.angle_alpha   90.00
_cell.angle_beta   90.00
_cell.angle_gamma   90.00
#
_symmetry.space_group_name_H-M   'P 1'
#
loop_
_entity.id
_entity.type
_entity.pdbx_description
1 polymer ?
#
loop_
_entity_poly.entity_id
_entity_poly.type
_entity_poly.pdbx_seq_one_letter_code
_entity_poly.pdbx_strand_id
1 'polypeptide(L)' 'MTTRIRRTLLALAVTAAVLFVAGTALARYPILGQEWAEWTKYDSNGNAIGGGRIECDGYIATWGDAGPPRAMVIYPCH' A
#
# COMPACT_ATOMS: atom_id res chain seq x y z
N MET A 1 19.50 -35.43 -3.35
CA MET A 1 19.36 -34.16 -2.61
C MET A 1 18.94 -34.49 -1.18
N THR A 2 19.76 -34.18 -0.19
CA THR A 2 19.54 -34.61 1.21
C THR A 2 18.30 -33.94 1.81
N THR A 3 17.56 -34.67 2.65
CA THR A 3 16.28 -34.24 3.26
C THR A 3 16.38 -32.90 4.00
N ARG A 4 17.58 -32.53 4.46
CA ARG A 4 17.88 -31.24 5.09
C ARG A 4 17.76 -30.06 4.11
N ILE A 5 18.30 -30.19 2.89
CA ILE A 5 18.27 -29.12 1.88
C ILE A 5 16.84 -28.81 1.47
N ARG A 6 16.01 -29.85 1.28
CA ARG A 6 14.59 -29.70 0.91
C ARG A 6 13.80 -28.93 1.98
N ARG A 7 14.07 -29.18 3.27
CA ARG A 7 13.44 -28.47 4.39
C ARG A 7 13.83 -27.00 4.45
N THR A 8 15.11 -26.68 4.24
CA THR A 8 15.58 -25.29 4.25
C THR A 8 14.96 -24.48 3.11
N LEU A 9 14.86 -25.05 1.91
CA LEU A 9 14.21 -24.38 0.78
C LEU A 9 12.72 -24.14 1.00
N LEU A 10 12.01 -25.11 1.59
CA LEU A 10 10.62 -24.95 1.98
C LEU A 10 10.43 -23.84 3.02
N ALA A 11 11.27 -23.79 4.04
CA ALA A 11 11.21 -22.72 5.04
C ALA A 11 11.43 -21.34 4.41
N LEU A 12 12.40 -21.23 3.49
CA LEU A 12 12.67 -19.97 2.79
C LEU A 12 11.48 -19.53 1.91
N ALA A 13 10.87 -20.47 1.19
CA ALA A 13 9.70 -20.20 0.36
C ALA A 13 8.48 -19.77 1.19
N VAL A 14 8.25 -20.39 2.36
CA VAL A 14 7.17 -20.01 3.27
C VAL A 14 7.42 -18.61 3.83
N THR A 15 8.63 -18.32 4.29
CA THR A 15 8.98 -16.98 4.79
C THR A 15 8.81 -15.91 3.71
N ALA A 16 9.25 -16.18 2.48
CA ALA A 16 9.07 -15.26 1.36
C ALA A 16 7.58 -15.03 1.03
N ALA A 17 6.76 -16.09 1.04
CA ALA A 17 5.32 -15.98 0.82
C ALA A 17 4.62 -15.16 1.91
N VAL A 18 4.98 -15.36 3.18
CA VAL A 18 4.43 -14.58 4.31
C VAL A 18 4.78 -13.10 4.19
N LEU A 19 6.04 -12.79 3.87
CA LEU A 19 6.49 -11.41 3.66
C LEU A 19 5.78 -10.75 2.46
N PHE A 20 5.56 -11.50 1.38
CA PHE A 20 4.85 -11.00 0.20
C PHE A 20 3.38 -10.64 0.52
N VAL A 21 2.67 -11.52 1.24
CA VAL A 21 1.26 -11.29 1.62
C VAL A 21 1.11 -10.12 2.60
N ALA A 22 2.02 -10.00 3.58
CA ALA A 22 2.03 -8.85 4.48
C ALA A 22 2.27 -7.52 3.75
N GLY A 23 3.12 -7.53 2.72
CA GLY A 23 3.40 -6.35 1.89
C GLY A 23 2.21 -5.92 1.01
N THR A 24 1.41 -6.86 0.49
CA THR A 24 0.26 -6.53 -0.36
C THR A 24 -0.95 -6.01 0.44
N ALA A 25 -1.09 -6.40 1.71
CA ALA A 25 -2.15 -5.91 2.59
C ALA A 25 -2.13 -4.38 2.81
N LEU A 26 -0.99 -3.72 2.56
CA LEU A 26 -0.83 -2.26 2.68
C LEU A 26 -1.38 -1.47 1.47
N ALA A 27 -1.85 -2.14 0.41
CA ALA A 27 -2.33 -1.50 -0.82
C ALA A 27 -3.85 -1.67 -1.03
N ARG A 28 -4.65 -1.51 0.04
CA ARG A 28 -6.12 -1.49 -0.07
C ARG A 28 -6.64 -0.05 -0.20
N TYR A 29 -7.83 0.08 -0.77
CA TYR A 29 -8.62 1.32 -0.68
C TYR A 29 -9.28 1.45 0.70
N PRO A 30 -9.55 2.68 1.17
CA PRO A 30 -10.28 2.90 2.41
C PRO A 30 -11.71 2.32 2.35
N ILE A 31 -12.24 1.85 3.48
CA ILE A 31 -13.66 1.48 3.59
C ILE A 31 -14.52 2.74 3.64
N LEU A 32 -15.40 2.89 2.65
CA LEU A 32 -16.35 3.99 2.58
C LEU A 32 -17.18 4.11 3.86
N GLY A 33 -17.25 5.32 4.42
CA GLY A 33 -17.97 5.63 5.66
C GLY A 33 -17.27 5.22 6.96
N GLN A 34 -16.09 4.59 6.89
CA GLN A 34 -15.31 4.20 8.09
C GLN A 34 -13.87 4.71 8.06
N GLU A 35 -13.30 4.88 6.87
CA GLU A 35 -11.93 5.32 6.68
C GLU A 35 -11.86 6.38 5.58
N TRP A 36 -10.83 7.22 5.68
CA TRP A 36 -10.36 8.11 4.62
C TRP A 36 -8.89 7.81 4.32
N ALA A 37 -8.39 8.22 3.17
CA ALA A 37 -7.01 7.96 2.79
C ALA A 37 -6.40 9.11 2.02
N GLU A 38 -5.08 9.31 2.13
CA GLU A 38 -4.35 10.26 1.30
C GLU A 38 -3.15 9.62 0.63
N TRP A 39 -2.74 10.17 -0.51
CA TRP A 39 -1.51 9.78 -1.19
C TRP A 39 -0.78 11.02 -1.71
N THR A 40 0.55 10.91 -1.73
CA THR A 40 1.43 11.93 -2.30
C THR A 40 2.32 11.28 -3.35
N LYS A 41 2.36 11.90 -4.53
CA LYS A 41 3.27 11.57 -5.62
C LYS A 41 4.51 12.42 -5.51
N TYR A 42 5.66 11.76 -5.57
CA TYR A 42 6.97 12.40 -5.57
C TYR A 42 7.65 12.23 -6.93
N ASP A 43 8.45 13.23 -7.33
CA ASP A 43 9.35 13.11 -8.48
C ASP A 43 10.59 12.25 -8.13
N SER A 44 11.50 12.08 -9.10
CA SER A 44 12.75 11.31 -8.89
C SER A 44 13.68 11.92 -7.84
N ASN A 45 13.48 13.18 -7.48
CA ASN A 45 14.31 13.93 -6.55
C ASN A 45 13.67 13.99 -5.16
N GLY A 46 12.50 13.37 -4.97
CA GLY A 46 11.76 13.35 -3.71
C GLY A 46 10.91 14.60 -3.46
N ASN A 47 10.69 15.46 -4.46
CA ASN A 47 9.79 16.60 -4.31
C ASN A 47 8.34 16.16 -4.50
N ALA A 48 7.44 16.66 -3.64
CA ALA A 48 6.02 16.41 -3.80
C ALA A 48 5.47 17.20 -5.01
N ILE A 49 4.95 16.49 -6.01
CA ILE A 49 4.46 17.07 -7.27
C ILE A 49 2.95 16.94 -7.47
N GLY A 50 2.29 16.16 -6.63
CA GLY A 50 0.85 15.95 -6.67
C GLY A 50 0.41 15.01 -5.58
N GLY A 51 -0.89 14.86 -5.44
CA GLY A 51 -1.47 13.91 -4.51
C GLY A 51 -2.99 14.01 -4.49
N GLY A 52 -3.59 13.29 -3.57
CA GLY A 52 -5.00 13.40 -3.33
C GLY A 52 -5.44 12.77 -2.03
N ARG A 53 -6.72 12.96 -1.74
CA ARG A 53 -7.39 12.47 -0.56
C ARG A 53 -8.73 11.89 -0.97
N ILE A 54 -9.01 10.68 -0.48
CA ILE A 54 -10.30 10.02 -0.55
C ILE A 54 -10.96 10.22 0.81
N GLU A 55 -12.02 11.00 0.86
CA GLU A 55 -12.78 11.30 2.06
C GLU A 55 -13.68 10.12 2.49
N CYS A 56 -14.19 10.20 3.71
CA CYS A 56 -15.12 9.24 4.29
C CYS A 56 -16.40 9.03 3.48
N ASP A 57 -16.88 10.05 2.79
CA ASP A 57 -18.06 10.01 1.92
C ASP A 57 -17.73 9.53 0.49
N GLY A 58 -16.46 9.20 0.23
CA GLY A 58 -15.97 8.76 -1.07
C GLY A 58 -15.65 9.91 -2.02
N TYR A 59 -15.78 11.16 -1.58
CA TYR A 59 -15.29 12.30 -2.34
C TYR A 59 -13.78 12.20 -2.53
N ILE A 60 -13.31 12.48 -3.74
CA ILE A 60 -11.88 12.45 -4.06
C ILE A 60 -11.43 13.85 -4.41
N ALA A 61 -10.56 14.42 -3.58
CA ALA A 61 -9.88 15.68 -3.85
C ALA A 61 -8.47 15.39 -4.35
N THR A 62 -8.03 16.08 -5.41
CA THR A 62 -6.67 15.95 -5.93
C THR A 62 -6.02 17.31 -6.08
N TRP A 63 -4.68 17.31 -6.08
CA TRP A 63 -3.86 18.49 -6.33
C TRP A 63 -2.62 18.11 -7.14
N GLY A 64 -2.10 19.07 -7.91
CA GLY A 64 -0.93 18.87 -8.78
C GLY A 64 -1.11 17.74 -9.79
N ASP A 65 -0.01 17.06 -10.14
CA ASP A 65 -0.03 15.83 -10.94
C ASP A 65 -0.22 14.62 -10.01
N ALA A 66 -1.45 14.41 -9.55
CA ALA A 66 -1.75 13.40 -8.53
C ALA A 66 -1.45 11.95 -8.97
N GLY A 67 -1.55 11.67 -10.27
CA GLY A 67 -1.48 10.31 -10.78
C GLY A 67 -2.51 9.36 -10.13
N PRO A 68 -2.31 8.03 -10.26
CA PRO A 68 -3.14 7.06 -9.59
C PRO A 68 -2.86 7.02 -8.07
N PRO A 69 -3.88 6.78 -7.22
CA PRO A 69 -3.70 6.63 -5.79
C PRO A 69 -2.89 5.36 -5.47
N ARG A 70 -1.61 5.55 -5.15
CA ARG A 70 -0.66 4.48 -4.81
C ARG A 70 -0.03 4.78 -3.47
N ALA A 71 0.28 3.73 -2.71
CA ALA A 71 0.87 3.84 -1.37
C ALA A 71 0.08 4.81 -0.48
N MET A 72 -1.25 4.67 -0.47
CA MET A 72 -2.14 5.49 0.34
C MET A 72 -1.87 5.25 1.84
N VAL A 73 -1.92 6.32 2.61
CA VAL A 73 -2.01 6.25 4.07
C VAL A 73 -3.48 6.31 4.45
N ILE A 74 -3.94 5.35 5.25
CA ILE A 74 -5.35 5.18 5.62
C ILE A 74 -5.56 5.60 7.07
N TYR A 75 -6.65 6.31 7.32
CA TYR A 75 -7.03 6.88 8.60
C TYR A 75 -8.50 6.56 8.91
N PRO A 76 -8.90 6.45 10.19
CA PRO A 76 -10.30 6.32 10.56
C PRO A 76 -11.07 7.63 10.32
N CYS A 77 -12.36 7.50 10.01
CA CYS A 77 -13.32 8.60 10.07
C CYS A 77 -13.66 8.93 11.53
N HIS A 78 -13.80 10.23 11.83
CA HIS A 78 -14.15 10.75 13.16
C HIS A 78 -15.47 11.50 13.12
#